data_AF-A0A2V6HLP9-F1
#
_entry.id   AF-A0A2V6HLP9-F1
#
_cell.length_a   1.000
_cell.length_b   1.000
_cell.length_c   1.000
_cell.angle_alpha   90.00
_cell.angle_beta   90.00
_cell.angle_gamma   90.00
#
_symmetry.space_group_name_H-M   'P 1'
#
loop_
_entity.id
_entity.type
_entity.pdbx_description
1 polymer ?
#
loop_
_entity_poly.entity_id
_entity_poly.type
_entity_poly.pdbx_seq_one_letter_code
_entity_poly.pdbx_strand_id
1 'polypeptide(L)'
;MKPLLRVLSLWLFVANAGALEIDDFLDRLDNALTFSAFQDNIRARLSGTIDLEVYHFEQPAPELIDSKIEKLFNPRLTLFLDTQLGKQVYFFAQSRLDRRFDPSNHGAAVRLDEYALRLTPWEDGRFSFQIGKFATVVGNYVKRHLSWENPFVDAPLVYENITA
;
A
#
# COMPACT_ATOMS: atom_id res chain seq x y z
N MET A 1 9.53 5.49 -44.55
CA MET A 1 9.85 6.30 -43.34
C MET A 1 8.75 7.26 -42.91
N LYS A 2 8.15 8.09 -43.79
CA LYS A 2 7.05 9.02 -43.45
C LYS A 2 5.77 8.39 -42.84
N PRO A 3 5.27 7.21 -43.26
CA PRO A 3 4.05 6.64 -42.68
C PRO A 3 4.28 6.06 -41.28
N LEU A 4 5.47 5.49 -41.02
CA LEU A 4 5.85 4.94 -39.71
C LEU A 4 5.91 6.06 -38.65
N LEU A 5 6.45 7.22 -39.00
CA LEU A 5 6.53 8.38 -38.10
C LEU A 5 5.14 8.92 -37.73
N ARG A 6 4.18 8.90 -38.68
CA ARG A 6 2.79 9.32 -38.46
C ARG A 6 2.00 8.35 -37.59
N VAL A 7 2.21 7.05 -37.77
CA VAL A 7 1.61 6.03 -36.90
C VAL A 7 2.18 6.17 -35.49
N LEU A 8 3.50 6.28 -35.34
CA LEU A 8 4.13 6.41 -34.02
C LEU A 8 3.67 7.67 -33.26
N SER A 9 3.49 8.80 -33.97
CA SER A 9 2.96 10.04 -33.37
C SER A 9 1.48 9.94 -33.01
N LEU A 10 0.66 9.24 -33.78
CA LEU A 10 -0.74 8.98 -33.43
C LEU A 10 -0.86 8.09 -32.18
N TRP A 11 -0.03 7.05 -32.08
CA TRP A 11 0.04 6.18 -30.89
C TRP A 11 0.49 6.94 -29.65
N LEU A 12 1.48 7.84 -29.77
CA LEU A 12 1.90 8.71 -28.67
C LEU A 12 0.78 9.67 -28.25
N PHE A 13 0.04 10.25 -29.18
CA PHE A 13 -1.10 11.12 -28.86
C PHE A 13 -2.25 10.38 -28.18
N VAL A 14 -2.61 9.18 -28.67
CA VAL A 14 -3.66 8.35 -28.06
C VAL A 14 -3.24 7.85 -26.67
N ALA A 15 -1.98 7.47 -26.49
CA ALA A 15 -1.45 7.08 -25.18
C ALA A 15 -1.48 8.24 -24.17
N ASN A 16 -1.20 9.47 -24.61
CA ASN A 16 -1.29 10.65 -23.75
C ASN A 16 -2.75 11.03 -23.43
N ALA A 17 -3.67 10.90 -24.40
CA ALA A 17 -5.09 11.16 -24.14
C ALA A 17 -5.68 10.20 -23.09
N GLY A 18 -5.34 8.91 -23.17
CA GLY A 18 -5.76 7.93 -22.16
C GLY A 18 -5.10 8.14 -20.79
N ALA A 19 -3.85 8.63 -20.76
CA ALA A 19 -3.18 8.96 -19.50
C ALA A 19 -3.87 10.14 -18.77
N LEU A 20 -4.27 11.18 -19.50
CA LEU A 20 -4.96 12.35 -18.93
C LEU A 20 -6.31 11.98 -18.28
N GLU A 21 -7.09 11.09 -18.90
CA GLU A 21 -8.37 10.65 -18.33
C GLU A 21 -8.20 9.81 -17.06
N ILE A 22 -7.15 9.00 -17.00
CA ILE A 22 -6.83 8.19 -15.81
C ILE A 22 -6.37 9.10 -14.67
N ASP A 23 -5.51 10.09 -14.95
CA ASP A 23 -5.05 11.06 -13.95
C ASP A 23 -6.23 11.84 -13.37
N ASP A 24 -7.11 12.40 -14.22
CA ASP A 24 -8.32 13.12 -13.78
C ASP A 24 -9.23 12.23 -12.92
N PHE A 25 -9.36 10.95 -13.26
CA PHE A 25 -10.14 9.99 -12.47
C PHE A 25 -9.50 9.75 -11.09
N LEU A 26 -8.19 9.53 -11.04
CA LEU A 26 -7.46 9.30 -9.79
C LEU A 26 -7.48 10.54 -8.90
N ASP A 27 -7.34 11.73 -9.46
CA ASP A 27 -7.46 12.99 -8.72
C ASP A 27 -8.86 13.17 -8.12
N ARG A 28 -9.92 12.85 -8.88
CA ARG A 28 -11.29 12.88 -8.35
C ARG A 28 -11.49 11.86 -7.23
N LEU A 29 -10.90 10.68 -7.36
CA LEU A 29 -10.95 9.66 -6.32
C LEU A 29 -10.22 10.10 -5.06
N ASP A 30 -9.00 10.63 -5.16
CA ASP A 30 -8.24 11.15 -4.01
C ASP A 30 -8.99 12.28 -3.30
N ASN A 31 -9.61 13.19 -4.07
CA ASN A 31 -10.45 14.25 -3.51
C ASN A 31 -11.71 13.68 -2.82
N ALA A 32 -12.36 12.66 -3.41
CA ALA A 32 -13.53 12.02 -2.81
C ALA A 32 -13.19 11.23 -1.53
N LEU A 33 -11.95 10.74 -1.44
CA LEU A 33 -11.42 10.02 -0.29
C LEU A 33 -10.73 10.94 0.73
N THR A 34 -10.70 12.25 0.47
CA THR A 34 -10.19 13.27 1.38
C THR A 34 -11.35 14.08 1.94
N PHE A 35 -11.48 14.07 3.26
CA PHE A 35 -12.42 14.90 3.99
C PHE A 35 -11.67 15.98 4.77
N SER A 36 -12.13 17.22 4.67
CA SER A 36 -11.66 18.34 5.48
C SER A 36 -12.83 19.18 5.99
N ALA A 37 -12.75 19.63 7.24
CA ALA A 37 -13.74 20.48 7.88
C ALA A 37 -13.09 21.50 8.82
N PHE A 38 -13.86 22.54 9.18
CA PHE A 38 -13.47 23.60 10.12
C PHE A 38 -12.12 24.26 9.78
N GLN A 39 -11.95 24.72 8.54
CA GLN A 39 -10.70 25.35 8.06
C GLN A 39 -9.49 24.42 8.25
N ASP A 40 -9.61 23.16 7.80
CA ASP A 40 -8.57 22.12 7.92
C ASP A 40 -8.18 21.74 9.35
N ASN A 41 -8.97 22.16 10.36
CA ASN A 41 -8.78 21.72 11.73
C ASN A 41 -9.23 20.26 11.94
N ILE A 42 -10.02 19.70 11.03
CA ILE A 42 -10.25 18.26 10.95
C ILE A 42 -9.94 17.84 9.53
N ARG A 43 -9.02 16.89 9.36
CA ARG A 43 -8.69 16.28 8.08
C ARG A 43 -8.68 14.77 8.22
N ALA A 44 -9.30 14.08 7.29
CA ALA A 44 -9.19 12.63 7.14
C ALA A 44 -8.89 12.31 5.68
N ARG A 45 -7.98 11.39 5.42
CA ARG A 45 -7.63 10.92 4.08
C ARG A 45 -7.61 9.40 4.08
N LEU A 46 -8.36 8.80 3.17
CA LEU A 46 -8.24 7.38 2.85
C LEU A 46 -7.41 7.25 1.57
N SER A 47 -6.32 6.50 1.63
CA SER A 47 -5.47 6.21 0.47
C SER A 47 -5.17 4.72 0.42
N GLY A 48 -4.54 4.23 -0.64
CA GLY A 48 -4.25 2.81 -0.74
C GLY A 48 -3.50 2.39 -1.99
N THR A 49 -3.16 1.10 -2.03
CA THR A 49 -2.51 0.43 -3.15
C THR A 49 -3.28 -0.81 -3.55
N ILE A 50 -3.25 -1.10 -4.85
CA ILE A 50 -3.73 -2.36 -5.40
C ILE A 50 -2.55 -3.03 -6.10
N ASP A 51 -2.16 -4.19 -5.60
CA ASP A 51 -1.09 -5.02 -6.13
C ASP A 51 -1.71 -6.25 -6.80
N LEU A 52 -1.33 -6.50 -8.05
CA LEU A 52 -1.85 -7.61 -8.85
C LEU A 52 -0.67 -8.49 -9.31
N GLU A 53 -0.48 -9.62 -8.64
CA GLU A 53 0.63 -10.54 -8.90
C GLU A 53 0.13 -11.85 -9.51
N VAL A 54 0.82 -12.34 -10.55
CA VAL A 54 0.57 -13.63 -11.19
C VAL A 54 1.86 -14.44 -11.17
N TYR A 55 1.82 -15.60 -10.54
CA TYR A 55 2.92 -16.55 -10.51
C TYR A 55 2.62 -17.75 -11.40
N HIS A 56 3.65 -18.23 -12.09
CA HIS A 56 3.62 -19.49 -12.84
C HIS A 56 4.81 -20.35 -12.40
N PHE A 57 4.54 -21.58 -11.95
CA PHE A 57 5.54 -22.48 -11.42
C PHE A 57 5.77 -23.64 -12.40
N GLU A 58 7.03 -23.88 -12.79
CA GLU A 58 7.43 -25.03 -13.62
C GLU A 58 7.80 -26.27 -12.78
N GLN A 59 8.02 -26.07 -11.48
CA GLN A 59 8.30 -27.09 -10.47
C GLN A 59 7.35 -26.86 -9.28
N PRO A 60 7.19 -27.81 -8.32
CA PRO A 60 6.40 -27.56 -7.12
C PRO A 60 6.81 -26.23 -6.47
N ALA A 61 5.83 -25.45 -5.99
CA ALA A 61 6.09 -24.14 -5.43
C ALA A 61 7.17 -24.24 -4.34
N PRO A 62 8.18 -23.35 -4.31
CA PRO A 62 9.16 -23.29 -3.22
C PRO A 62 8.43 -23.22 -1.87
N GLU A 63 9.00 -23.77 -0.79
CA GLU A 63 8.33 -23.84 0.54
C GLU A 63 7.78 -22.49 1.06
N LEU A 64 8.28 -21.37 0.54
CA LEU A 64 7.86 -20.00 0.86
C LEU A 64 6.53 -19.59 0.18
N ILE A 65 6.13 -20.28 -0.90
CA ILE A 65 4.86 -20.06 -1.60
C ILE A 65 3.98 -21.30 -1.39
N ASP A 66 2.97 -21.18 -0.53
CA ASP A 66 2.04 -22.29 -0.26
C ASP A 66 0.97 -22.38 -1.37
N SER A 67 1.35 -23.05 -2.46
CA SER A 67 0.49 -23.30 -3.60
C SER A 67 0.63 -24.72 -4.13
N LYS A 68 -0.49 -25.45 -4.17
CA LYS A 68 -0.60 -26.77 -4.83
C LYS A 68 -0.93 -26.66 -6.33
N ILE A 69 -0.99 -25.45 -6.88
CA ILE A 69 -1.41 -25.15 -8.26
C ILE A 69 -0.28 -24.47 -9.03
N GLU A 70 -0.18 -24.75 -10.33
CA GLU A 70 0.87 -24.26 -11.23
C GLU A 70 0.76 -22.77 -11.58
N LYS A 71 -0.39 -22.16 -11.33
CA LYS A 71 -0.64 -20.73 -11.56
C LYS A 71 -1.34 -20.14 -10.36
N LEU A 72 -0.74 -19.12 -9.76
CA LEU A 72 -1.28 -18.44 -8.59
C LEU A 72 -1.54 -16.96 -8.92
N PHE A 73 -2.76 -16.50 -8.66
CA PHE A 73 -3.10 -15.09 -8.68
C PHE A 73 -3.22 -14.57 -7.25
N ASN A 74 -2.41 -13.57 -6.91
CA ASN A 74 -2.28 -13.02 -5.57
C ASN A 74 -2.59 -11.51 -5.55
N PRO A 75 -3.88 -11.13 -5.49
CA PRO A 75 -4.26 -9.73 -5.36
C PRO A 75 -4.09 -9.27 -3.91
N ARG A 76 -3.56 -8.06 -3.73
CA ARG A 76 -3.45 -7.39 -2.42
C ARG A 76 -3.99 -5.96 -2.54
N LEU A 77 -4.89 -5.62 -1.62
CA LEU A 77 -5.38 -4.25 -1.42
C LEU A 77 -4.87 -3.76 -0.07
N THR A 78 -4.11 -2.68 -0.05
CA THR A 78 -3.68 -2.00 1.18
C THR A 78 -4.38 -0.66 1.28
N LEU A 79 -5.00 -0.36 2.41
CA LEU A 79 -5.67 0.91 2.69
C LEU A 79 -5.04 1.59 3.89
N PHE A 80 -4.82 2.90 3.78
CA PHE A 80 -4.27 3.76 4.81
C PHE A 80 -5.28 4.85 5.13
N LEU A 81 -5.58 5.00 6.42
CA LEU A 81 -6.41 6.08 6.95
C LEU A 81 -5.53 7.00 7.78
N ASP A 82 -5.39 8.23 7.31
CA ASP A 82 -4.71 9.32 7.99
C ASP A 82 -5.74 10.31 8.49
N THR A 83 -5.82 10.52 9.80
CA THR A 83 -6.75 11.49 10.38
C THR A 83 -5.99 12.45 11.30
N GLN A 84 -6.21 13.74 11.11
CA GLN A 84 -5.62 14.80 11.91
C GLN A 84 -6.71 15.71 12.45
N LEU A 85 -6.69 15.92 13.77
CA LEU A 85 -7.55 16.87 14.46
C LEU A 85 -6.65 17.94 15.08
N GLY A 86 -6.68 19.10 14.45
CA GLY A 86 -5.82 20.24 14.73
C GLY A 86 -4.34 19.89 14.70
N LYS A 87 -3.58 20.52 15.59
CA LYS A 87 -2.14 20.28 15.72
C LYS A 87 -1.81 19.16 16.71
N GLN A 88 -2.82 18.65 17.42
CA GLN A 88 -2.60 17.91 18.67
C GLN A 88 -2.90 16.43 18.56
N VAL A 89 -3.83 16.03 17.69
CA VAL A 89 -4.24 14.63 17.59
C VAL A 89 -4.03 14.14 16.17
N TYR A 90 -3.30 13.05 16.05
CA TYR A 90 -3.11 12.35 14.78
C TYR A 90 -3.41 10.87 14.98
N PHE A 91 -4.16 10.30 14.05
CA PHE A 91 -4.50 8.88 14.03
C PHE A 91 -4.12 8.31 12.68
N PHE A 92 -3.46 7.16 12.71
CA PHE A 92 -3.09 6.37 11.55
C PHE A 92 -3.67 4.97 11.69
N ALA A 93 -4.20 4.42 10.61
CA ALA A 93 -4.54 3.00 10.53
C ALA A 93 -4.25 2.43 9.15
N GLN A 94 -3.72 1.21 9.12
CA GLN A 94 -3.46 0.44 7.92
C GLN A 94 -4.23 -0.87 7.96
N SER A 95 -5.03 -1.10 6.93
CA SER A 95 -5.71 -2.38 6.71
C SER A 95 -5.27 -3.00 5.40
N ARG A 96 -5.27 -4.34 5.35
CA ARG A 96 -4.95 -5.12 4.17
C ARG A 96 -6.02 -6.15 3.90
N LEU A 97 -6.36 -6.32 2.63
CA LEU A 97 -7.13 -7.44 2.11
C LEU A 97 -6.20 -8.20 1.17
N ASP A 98 -5.68 -9.33 1.64
CA ASP A 98 -4.70 -10.14 0.92
C ASP A 98 -4.84 -11.63 1.28
N ARG A 99 -4.04 -12.47 0.61
CA ARG A 99 -3.94 -13.91 0.92
C ARG A 99 -2.88 -14.21 1.98
N ARG A 100 -2.65 -13.25 2.89
CA ARG A 100 -1.59 -13.19 3.90
C ARG A 100 -0.26 -12.66 3.35
N PHE A 101 0.76 -12.70 4.21
CA PHE A 101 2.10 -12.19 3.89
C PHE A 101 2.70 -12.99 2.74
N ASP A 102 2.71 -14.32 2.87
CA ASP A 102 3.19 -15.25 1.85
C ASP A 102 2.10 -15.52 0.79
N PRO A 103 2.44 -15.51 -0.52
CA PRO A 103 1.49 -15.85 -1.57
C PRO A 103 0.95 -17.26 -1.37
N SER A 104 -0.37 -17.42 -1.35
CA SER A 104 -0.97 -18.73 -1.16
C SER A 104 -2.28 -18.93 -1.93
N ASN A 105 -2.69 -20.18 -2.10
CA ASN A 105 -3.96 -20.52 -2.75
C ASN A 105 -5.19 -20.40 -1.80
N HIS A 106 -5.00 -19.91 -0.57
CA HIS A 106 -6.05 -19.72 0.43
C HIS A 106 -6.99 -18.55 0.08
N GLY A 107 -8.12 -18.48 0.79
CA GLY A 107 -9.04 -17.35 0.70
C GLY A 107 -8.41 -16.04 1.19
N ALA A 108 -8.84 -14.92 0.61
CA ALA A 108 -8.42 -13.60 1.06
C ALA A 108 -8.95 -13.30 2.48
N ALA A 109 -8.15 -12.64 3.29
CA ALA A 109 -8.48 -12.21 4.64
C ALA A 109 -8.30 -10.70 4.78
N VAL A 110 -9.18 -10.08 5.58
CA VAL A 110 -9.03 -8.68 5.99
C VAL A 110 -8.22 -8.64 7.27
N ARG A 111 -7.19 -7.79 7.31
CA ARG A 111 -6.30 -7.62 8.46
C ARG A 111 -6.14 -6.15 8.80
N LEU A 112 -6.11 -5.85 10.09
CA LEU A 112 -5.71 -4.55 10.61
C LEU A 112 -4.28 -4.66 11.14
N ASP A 113 -3.34 -4.16 10.35
CA ASP A 113 -1.93 -4.44 10.58
C ASP A 113 -1.29 -3.39 11.45
N GLU A 114 -1.56 -2.12 11.17
CA GLU A 114 -1.09 -1.01 11.98
C GLU A 114 -2.23 -0.10 12.39
N TYR A 115 -2.16 0.42 13.60
CA TYR A 115 -2.97 1.51 14.07
C TYR A 115 -2.23 2.25 15.18
N ALA A 116 -2.19 3.57 15.10
CA ALA A 116 -1.50 4.40 16.06
C ALA A 116 -2.29 5.68 16.32
N LEU A 117 -2.49 5.99 17.60
CA LEU A 117 -2.98 7.28 18.05
C LEU A 117 -1.79 8.06 18.62
N ARG A 118 -1.53 9.24 18.07
CA ARG A 118 -0.53 10.18 18.54
C ARG A 118 -1.22 11.42 19.12
N LEU A 119 -0.80 11.77 20.33
CA LEU A 119 -1.21 12.96 21.06
C LEU A 119 0.00 13.86 21.29
N THR A 120 -0.08 15.09 20.82
CA THR A 120 0.94 16.13 20.92
C THR A 120 0.31 17.34 21.61
N PRO A 121 0.31 17.40 22.96
CA PRO A 121 -0.50 18.36 23.71
C PRO A 121 -0.10 19.83 23.46
N TRP A 122 1.20 20.07 23.25
CA TRP A 122 1.76 21.41 23.04
C TRP A 122 1.98 21.68 21.55
N GLU A 123 1.64 22.88 21.10
CA GLU A 123 1.80 23.28 19.69
C GLU A 123 3.27 23.30 19.22
N ASP A 124 4.21 23.44 20.15
CA ASP A 124 5.65 23.40 19.88
C ASP A 124 6.21 21.98 19.69
N GLY A 125 5.38 20.95 19.83
CA GLY A 125 5.76 19.56 19.59
C GLY A 125 6.77 18.99 20.58
N ARG A 126 7.03 19.67 21.71
CA ARG A 126 8.05 19.25 22.69
C ARG A 126 7.79 17.88 23.32
N PHE A 127 6.54 17.43 23.30
CA PHE A 127 6.16 16.10 23.77
C PHE A 127 5.09 15.49 22.86
N SER A 128 5.33 14.25 22.45
CA SER A 128 4.37 13.43 21.70
C SER A 128 4.25 12.09 22.40
N PHE A 129 3.01 11.65 22.65
CA PHE A 129 2.70 10.32 23.15
C PHE A 129 2.00 9.53 22.05
N GLN A 130 2.51 8.34 21.73
CA GLN A 130 1.92 7.48 20.71
C GLN A 130 1.61 6.10 21.29
N ILE A 131 0.40 5.61 21.03
CA ILE A 131 -0.08 4.30 21.49
C ILE A 131 -0.75 3.55 20.34
N GLY A 132 -0.57 2.23 20.29
CA GLY A 132 -1.20 1.37 19.31
C GLY A 132 -0.34 0.17 18.92
N LYS A 133 -0.68 -0.45 17.78
CA LYS A 133 0.08 -1.51 17.13
C LYS A 133 0.76 -0.91 15.90
N PHE A 134 2.06 -0.74 15.94
CA PHE A 134 2.82 -0.17 14.82
C PHE A 134 4.27 -0.68 14.88
N ALA A 135 4.98 -0.59 13.76
CA ALA A 135 6.39 -0.94 13.69
C ALA A 135 7.23 -0.25 14.78
N THR A 136 8.03 -1.02 15.52
CA THR A 136 8.95 -0.47 16.52
C THR A 136 10.04 0.39 15.88
N VAL A 137 10.63 1.30 16.65
CA VAL A 137 11.74 2.17 16.17
C VAL A 137 12.98 1.36 15.79
N VAL A 138 13.14 0.16 16.37
CA VAL A 138 14.22 -0.79 16.10
C VAL A 138 13.72 -1.85 15.12
N GLY A 139 14.51 -2.15 14.07
CA GLY A 139 14.17 -3.12 13.01
C GLY A 139 13.73 -2.43 11.71
N ASN A 140 14.70 -2.06 10.86
CA ASN A 140 14.44 -1.29 9.62
C ASN A 140 13.65 -2.08 8.56
N TYR A 141 13.55 -3.41 8.70
CA TYR A 141 12.79 -4.26 7.79
C TYR A 141 11.27 -4.11 7.97
N VAL A 142 10.79 -3.91 9.21
CA VAL A 142 9.36 -3.77 9.50
C VAL A 142 8.74 -2.58 8.73
N LYS A 143 9.55 -1.58 8.40
CA LYS A 143 9.16 -0.39 7.62
C LYS A 143 9.04 -0.62 6.11
N ARG A 144 9.40 -1.81 5.58
CA ARG A 144 9.39 -2.10 4.13
C ARG A 144 8.34 -3.17 3.78
N HIS A 145 7.12 -3.01 4.29
CA HIS A 145 6.06 -4.01 4.09
C HIS A 145 5.19 -3.75 2.85
N LEU A 146 5.44 -2.67 2.12
CA LEU A 146 4.73 -2.33 0.89
C LEU A 146 5.52 -2.87 -0.32
N SER A 147 4.80 -3.37 -1.31
CA SER A 147 5.33 -3.94 -2.57
C SER A 147 6.29 -3.01 -3.31
N TRP A 148 6.07 -1.70 -3.22
CA TRP A 148 6.93 -0.67 -3.83
C TRP A 148 8.22 -0.38 -3.05
N GLU A 149 8.30 -0.78 -1.79
CA GLU A 149 9.44 -0.54 -0.88
C GLU A 149 10.28 -1.80 -0.69
N ASN A 150 9.62 -2.96 -0.76
CA ASN A 150 10.21 -4.28 -0.85
C ASN A 150 9.63 -5.02 -2.08
N PRO A 151 10.36 -5.05 -3.20
CA PRO A 151 9.93 -5.75 -4.41
C PRO A 151 10.16 -7.27 -4.33
N PHE A 152 10.77 -7.77 -3.25
CA PHE A 152 10.95 -9.20 -3.05
C PHE A 152 9.64 -9.81 -2.57
N VAL A 153 9.37 -11.01 -3.07
CA VAL A 153 8.19 -11.82 -2.70
C VAL A 153 8.22 -12.15 -1.20
N ASP A 154 9.44 -12.32 -0.65
CA ASP A 154 9.67 -12.79 0.70
C ASP A 154 10.40 -11.74 1.57
N ALA A 155 10.46 -12.03 2.87
CA ALA A 155 11.29 -11.28 3.79
C ALA A 155 12.80 -11.46 3.49
N PRO A 156 13.66 -10.48 3.81
CA PRO A 156 15.10 -10.68 3.79
C PRO A 156 15.47 -11.89 4.63
N LEU A 157 16.43 -12.69 4.14
CA LEU A 157 16.93 -13.95 4.75
C LEU A 157 17.09 -13.92 6.29
N VAL A 158 17.47 -12.77 6.86
CA VAL A 158 17.68 -12.60 8.30
C VAL A 158 16.37 -12.61 9.12
N TYR A 159 15.24 -12.26 8.49
CA TYR A 159 13.90 -12.25 9.09
C TYR A 159 12.99 -13.39 8.60
N GLU A 160 13.45 -14.16 7.61
CA GLU A 160 12.71 -15.27 7.01
C GLU A 160 12.57 -16.45 8.01
N ASN A 161 13.59 -16.67 8.84
CA ASN A 161 13.55 -17.65 9.92
C ASN A 161 13.38 -16.94 11.27
N ILE A 162 12.14 -16.65 11.66
CA ILE A 162 11.84 -16.43 13.08
C ILE A 162 12.02 -17.80 13.74
N THR A 163 13.21 -18.07 14.27
CA THR A 163 13.43 -19.20 15.16
C THR A 163 12.42 -19.09 16.30
N ALA A 164 11.48 -20.03 16.33
CA ALA A 164 10.55 -20.25 17.43
C ALA A 164 11.30 -20.58 18.74
#